data_AF-A0A2V6LRD4-F1
#
_entry.id   AF-A0A2V6LRD4-F1
#
_cell.length_a   1.000
_cell.length_b   1.000
_cell.length_c   1.000
_cell.angle_alpha   90.00
_cell.angle_beta   90.00
_cell.angle_gamma   90.00
#
_symmetry.space_group_name_H-M   'P 1'
#
loop_
_entity.id
_entity.type
_entity.pdbx_description
1 polymer ?
#
loop_
_entity_poly.entity_id
_entity_poly.type
_entity_poly.pdbx_seq_one_letter_code
_entity_poly.pdbx_strand_id
1 'polypeptide(L)'
;MHSMDRYAEIRKQTARVRERPLLAAPKIPNELELQARWFAGEFGRKFQTLVGELVEIVQFGFWNREAGPDFQDAAIRLAGGPILRGPIEIDLLDRNWELHGHATNPAFDDAILHVFLERSGVEFFARTSTHRNVPQIQLDLAALRDAAAGMVPLAHAGRCVAPLRNLEAERVTSVLEAAAKFRLRQKANRLRQRIEVHGRDEALFQAIAEALGYKQNRLPFTLLAQRLPLAFLRKLREDAEALLFGVAGFLDTPDLDRQRKSTRSYLRSLWDRWWK
;
A
#
# COMPACT_ATOMS: atom_id res chain seq x y z
N MET A 1 -31.92 34.01 -14.24
CA MET A 1 -30.58 34.14 -14.87
C MET A 1 -29.58 34.84 -13.93
N HIS A 2 -29.47 34.38 -12.68
CA HIS A 2 -28.69 35.05 -11.61
C HIS A 2 -27.79 34.11 -10.79
N SER A 3 -27.75 32.80 -11.13
CA SER A 3 -26.96 31.82 -10.39
C SER A 3 -25.65 31.42 -11.08
N MET A 4 -25.49 31.67 -12.39
CA MET A 4 -24.26 31.30 -13.10
C MET A 4 -23.11 32.26 -12.82
N ASP A 5 -23.39 33.56 -12.63
CA ASP A 5 -22.34 34.56 -12.35
C ASP A 5 -21.71 34.42 -10.97
N ARG A 6 -22.49 33.98 -9.97
CA ARG A 6 -21.99 33.82 -8.59
C ARG A 6 -20.81 32.84 -8.50
N TYR A 7 -20.82 31.77 -9.30
CA TYR A 7 -19.72 30.79 -9.33
C TYR A 7 -18.55 31.23 -10.22
N ALA A 8 -18.80 32.06 -11.25
CA ALA A 8 -17.77 32.61 -12.11
C ALA A 8 -16.89 33.63 -11.36
N GLU A 9 -17.51 34.43 -10.49
CA GLU A 9 -16.82 35.42 -9.67
C GLU A 9 -15.97 34.78 -8.56
N ILE A 10 -16.49 33.71 -7.91
CA ILE A 10 -15.71 32.87 -6.98
C ILE A 10 -14.50 32.25 -7.68
N ARG A 11 -14.63 31.77 -8.92
CA ARG A 11 -13.49 31.23 -9.70
C ARG A 11 -12.44 32.27 -10.06
N LYS A 12 -12.81 33.54 -10.22
CA LYS A 12 -11.88 34.65 -10.53
C LYS A 12 -11.17 35.17 -9.28
N GLN A 13 -11.85 35.18 -8.12
CA GLN A 13 -11.33 35.71 -6.86
C GLN A 13 -10.54 34.67 -6.04
N THR A 14 -10.83 33.39 -6.20
CA THR A 14 -10.06 32.33 -5.53
C THR A 14 -8.84 32.00 -6.38
N ALA A 15 -7.63 32.24 -5.85
CA ALA A 15 -6.42 31.68 -6.46
C ALA A 15 -6.66 30.20 -6.71
N ARG A 16 -6.44 29.72 -7.95
CA ARG A 16 -6.60 28.30 -8.28
C ARG A 16 -5.91 27.50 -7.18
N VAL A 17 -6.67 26.62 -6.51
CA VAL A 17 -6.09 25.64 -5.59
C VAL A 17 -5.24 24.74 -6.46
N ARG A 18 -3.97 25.11 -6.58
CA ARG A 18 -2.91 24.29 -7.13
C ARG A 18 -2.03 23.93 -5.96
N GLU A 19 -1.57 22.70 -5.94
CA GLU A 19 -0.47 22.31 -5.09
C GLU A 19 0.73 23.18 -5.50
N ARG A 20 1.02 24.22 -4.71
CA ARG A 20 2.33 24.87 -4.78
C ARG A 20 3.29 23.86 -4.15
N PRO A 21 4.41 23.49 -4.80
CA PRO A 21 5.42 22.73 -4.12
C PRO A 21 5.93 23.60 -2.97
N LEU A 22 5.43 23.33 -1.76
CA LEU A 22 5.82 24.03 -0.53
C LEU A 22 7.21 23.59 -0.06
N LEU A 23 7.71 22.51 -0.66
CA LEU A 23 9.01 21.93 -0.41
C LEU A 23 9.78 21.94 -1.74
N ALA A 24 10.95 22.57 -1.75
CA ALA A 24 11.96 22.18 -2.74
C ALA A 24 12.19 20.68 -2.53
N ALA A 25 12.05 19.89 -3.59
CA ALA A 25 12.37 18.47 -3.52
C ALA A 25 13.75 18.34 -2.84
N PRO A 26 13.89 17.51 -1.79
CA PRO A 26 15.18 17.32 -1.18
C PRO A 26 16.18 16.92 -2.27
N LYS A 27 17.43 17.43 -2.18
CA LYS A 27 18.49 17.10 -3.15
C LYS A 27 18.74 15.59 -3.26
N ILE A 28 18.25 14.81 -2.28
CA ILE A 28 18.25 13.35 -2.22
C ILE A 28 16.78 12.92 -1.99
N PRO A 29 16.18 12.10 -2.87
CA PRO A 29 14.81 11.62 -2.68
C PRO A 29 14.69 10.81 -1.38
N ASN A 30 13.55 10.90 -0.72
CA ASN A 30 13.24 9.93 0.34
C ASN A 30 12.91 8.56 -0.30
N GLU A 31 12.89 7.51 0.52
CA GLU A 31 12.67 6.13 0.05
C GLU A 31 11.36 5.97 -0.74
N LEU A 32 10.28 6.59 -0.28
CA LEU A 32 8.99 6.58 -0.99
C LEU A 32 9.07 7.22 -2.38
N GLU A 33 9.82 8.31 -2.53
CA GLU A 33 10.07 8.94 -3.83
C GLU A 33 10.96 8.05 -4.72
N LEU A 34 11.97 7.40 -4.15
CA LEU A 34 12.83 6.46 -4.88
C LEU A 34 12.02 5.27 -5.40
N GLN A 35 11.18 4.69 -4.55
CA GLN A 35 10.23 3.64 -4.92
C GLN A 35 9.25 4.12 -6.01
N ALA A 36 8.73 5.34 -5.92
CA ALA A 36 7.84 5.91 -6.93
C ALA A 36 8.51 6.01 -8.31
N ARG A 37 9.77 6.48 -8.35
CA ARG A 37 10.56 6.61 -9.57
C ARG A 37 10.96 5.25 -10.15
N TRP A 38 11.30 4.29 -9.29
CA TRP A 38 11.48 2.88 -9.68
C TRP A 38 10.20 2.30 -10.28
N PHE A 39 9.06 2.53 -9.65
CA PHE A 39 7.76 2.09 -10.12
C PHE A 39 7.30 2.81 -11.39
N ALA A 40 7.80 4.01 -11.67
CA ALA A 40 7.63 4.67 -12.96
C ALA A 40 8.58 4.10 -14.03
N GLY A 41 9.61 3.34 -13.63
CA GLY A 41 10.62 2.76 -14.52
C GLY A 41 11.61 3.81 -15.04
N GLU A 42 11.80 4.91 -14.31
CA GLU A 42 12.65 6.03 -14.73
C GLU A 42 14.14 5.64 -14.82
N PHE A 43 14.57 4.64 -14.05
CA PHE A 43 15.94 4.12 -14.06
C PHE A 43 16.23 3.12 -15.18
N GLY A 44 15.26 2.85 -16.05
CA GLY A 44 15.38 1.83 -17.10
C GLY A 44 15.31 0.39 -16.56
N ARG A 45 15.76 -0.57 -17.37
CA ARG A 45 15.60 -2.01 -17.10
C ARG A 45 16.91 -2.78 -17.02
N LYS A 46 18.05 -2.15 -17.28
CA LYS A 46 19.35 -2.81 -17.34
C LYS A 46 20.28 -2.17 -16.32
N PHE A 47 20.80 -2.99 -15.43
CA PHE A 47 21.68 -2.61 -14.33
C PHE A 47 22.87 -3.55 -14.26
N GLN A 48 23.84 -3.21 -13.43
CA GLN A 48 24.95 -4.11 -13.08
C GLN A 48 25.00 -4.27 -11.57
N THR A 49 25.30 -5.48 -11.08
CA THR A 49 25.57 -5.69 -9.67
C THR A 49 26.89 -5.06 -9.27
N LEU A 50 27.15 -4.99 -7.96
CA LEU A 50 28.43 -4.49 -7.42
C LEU A 50 29.65 -5.32 -7.86
N VAL A 51 29.43 -6.56 -8.28
CA VAL A 51 30.46 -7.46 -8.81
C VAL A 51 30.48 -7.50 -10.35
N GLY A 52 29.73 -6.62 -11.02
CA GLY A 52 29.73 -6.46 -12.48
C GLY A 52 28.80 -7.40 -13.25
N GLU A 53 27.92 -8.16 -12.58
CA GLU A 53 26.98 -9.03 -13.27
C GLU A 53 25.82 -8.23 -13.85
N LEU A 54 25.42 -8.53 -15.09
CA LEU A 54 24.29 -7.85 -15.72
C LEU A 54 22.96 -8.27 -15.06
N VAL A 55 22.14 -7.28 -14.70
CA VAL A 55 20.77 -7.47 -14.21
C VAL A 55 19.80 -6.85 -15.20
N GLU A 56 18.84 -7.64 -15.68
CA GLU A 56 17.73 -7.16 -16.50
C GLU A 56 16.41 -7.28 -15.72
N ILE A 57 15.69 -6.17 -15.55
CA ILE A 57 14.35 -6.14 -14.98
C ILE A 57 13.34 -6.54 -16.06
N VAL A 58 12.88 -7.79 -15.99
CA VAL A 58 11.84 -8.34 -16.85
C VAL A 58 10.47 -7.79 -16.44
N GLN A 59 10.18 -7.78 -15.14
CA GLN A 59 8.97 -7.22 -14.53
C GLN A 59 9.34 -6.52 -13.22
N PHE A 60 8.93 -5.26 -13.06
CA PHE A 60 9.21 -4.47 -11.85
C PHE A 60 8.44 -4.95 -10.60
N GLY A 61 7.37 -5.71 -10.80
CA GLY A 61 6.49 -6.18 -9.74
C GLY A 61 5.35 -5.21 -9.43
N PHE A 62 4.70 -5.44 -8.29
CA PHE A 62 3.65 -4.59 -7.75
C PHE A 62 4.19 -3.85 -6.53
N TRP A 63 4.07 -2.52 -6.55
CA TRP A 63 4.47 -1.69 -5.42
C TRP A 63 3.63 -2.03 -4.18
N ASN A 64 4.29 -2.57 -3.17
CA ASN A 64 3.77 -2.85 -1.86
C ASN A 64 3.91 -1.60 -0.98
N ARG A 65 2.82 -1.19 -0.33
CA ARG A 65 2.81 -0.09 0.67
C ARG A 65 2.47 -0.60 2.07
N GLU A 66 2.61 -1.91 2.25
CA GLU A 66 2.36 -2.63 3.50
C GLU A 66 3.68 -3.21 4.02
N ALA A 67 3.63 -3.99 5.09
CA ALA A 67 4.83 -4.66 5.61
C ALA A 67 5.43 -5.65 4.60
N GLY A 68 6.73 -5.93 4.76
CA GLY A 68 7.50 -6.78 3.86
C GLY A 68 8.13 -5.97 2.72
N PRO A 69 8.67 -6.66 1.70
CA PRO A 69 9.43 -5.98 0.66
C PRO A 69 8.64 -4.98 -0.17
N ASP A 70 9.30 -3.95 -0.67
CA ASP A 70 8.70 -2.83 -1.41
C ASP A 70 8.00 -3.22 -2.70
N PHE A 71 8.50 -4.24 -3.41
CA PHE A 71 7.88 -4.72 -4.65
C PHE A 71 7.69 -6.22 -4.61
N GLN A 72 6.46 -6.67 -4.87
CA GLN A 72 6.11 -8.09 -4.92
C GLN A 72 5.99 -8.59 -6.37
N ASP A 73 6.14 -9.90 -6.59
CA ASP A 73 6.03 -10.53 -7.92
C ASP A 73 6.89 -9.87 -9.02
N ALA A 74 8.07 -9.39 -8.67
CA ALA A 74 9.02 -8.93 -9.66
C ALA A 74 9.66 -10.13 -10.37
N ALA A 75 10.25 -9.86 -11.53
CA ALA A 75 11.01 -10.84 -12.29
C ALA A 75 12.27 -10.20 -12.86
N ILE A 76 13.42 -10.82 -12.62
CA ILE A 76 14.72 -10.34 -13.11
C ILE A 76 15.45 -11.47 -13.84
N ARG A 77 16.37 -11.10 -14.72
CA ARG A 77 17.38 -12.00 -15.28
C ARG A 77 18.75 -11.55 -14.79
N LEU A 78 19.45 -12.43 -14.08
CA LEU A 78 20.81 -12.18 -13.60
C LEU A 78 21.81 -12.94 -14.47
N ALA A 79 22.87 -12.26 -14.91
CA ALA A 79 23.99 -12.83 -15.69
C ALA A 79 23.56 -13.64 -16.93
N GLY A 80 22.43 -13.29 -17.56
CA GLY A 80 21.90 -14.03 -18.71
C GLY A 80 21.30 -15.41 -18.41
N GLY A 81 21.17 -15.78 -17.13
CA GLY A 81 20.61 -17.05 -16.67
C GLY A 81 19.07 -17.14 -16.73
N PRO A 82 18.45 -18.06 -15.97
CA PRO A 82 17.00 -18.18 -15.90
C PRO A 82 16.34 -16.94 -15.26
N ILE A 83 15.05 -16.76 -15.51
CA ILE A 83 14.28 -15.67 -14.88
C ILE A 83 14.02 -16.04 -13.41
N LEU A 84 14.53 -15.21 -12.51
CA LEU A 84 14.24 -15.27 -11.08
C LEU A 84 12.96 -14.47 -10.81
N ARG A 85 12.09 -15.00 -9.95
CA ARG A 85 10.85 -14.35 -9.53
C ARG A 85 10.80 -14.22 -8.02
N GLY A 86 10.37 -13.07 -7.56
CA GLY A 86 10.29 -12.77 -6.13
C GLY A 86 10.32 -11.27 -5.87
N PRO A 87 10.37 -10.88 -4.60
CA PRO A 87 10.34 -9.48 -4.21
C PRO A 87 11.63 -8.70 -4.46
N ILE A 88 11.50 -7.38 -4.56
CA ILE A 88 12.61 -6.42 -4.61
C ILE A 88 12.44 -5.45 -3.44
N GLU A 89 13.54 -5.16 -2.75
CA GLU A 89 13.60 -4.12 -1.71
C GLU A 89 14.38 -2.91 -2.20
N ILE A 90 13.94 -1.70 -1.80
CA ILE A 90 14.57 -0.45 -2.18
C ILE A 90 14.92 0.38 -0.95
N ASP A 91 16.22 0.52 -0.70
CA ASP A 91 16.73 1.34 0.40
C ASP A 91 17.44 2.60 -0.11
N LEU A 92 17.60 3.59 0.78
CA LEU A 92 18.48 4.73 0.49
C LEU A 92 19.96 4.34 0.52
N LEU A 93 20.34 3.44 1.44
CA LEU A 93 21.73 3.05 1.67
C LEU A 93 21.88 1.54 1.60
N ASP A 94 22.99 1.07 1.04
CA ASP A 94 23.35 -0.35 1.00
C ASP A 94 23.29 -1.09 2.36
N ARG A 95 23.66 -0.41 3.46
CA ARG A 95 23.62 -0.96 4.82
C ARG A 95 22.23 -1.05 5.44
N ASN A 96 21.23 -0.38 4.86
CA ASN A 96 19.88 -0.34 5.44
C ASN A 96 19.23 -1.72 5.44
N TRP A 97 19.63 -2.60 4.52
CA TRP A 97 19.25 -4.01 4.55
C TRP A 97 19.45 -4.66 5.94
N GLU A 98 20.61 -4.44 6.55
CA GLU A 98 20.91 -4.97 7.89
C GLU A 98 20.25 -4.10 8.98
N LEU A 99 20.29 -2.77 8.85
CA LEU A 99 19.76 -1.85 9.88
C LEU A 99 18.23 -1.94 10.06
N HIS A 100 17.50 -2.22 8.98
CA HIS A 100 16.07 -2.47 9.00
C HIS A 100 15.73 -3.91 9.42
N GLY A 101 16.74 -4.77 9.59
CA GLY A 101 16.57 -6.15 10.02
C GLY A 101 16.06 -7.09 8.93
N HIS A 102 16.17 -6.71 7.64
CA HIS A 102 15.74 -7.57 6.53
C HIS A 102 16.52 -8.88 6.51
N ALA A 103 17.79 -8.85 6.92
CA ALA A 103 18.64 -10.03 6.96
C ALA A 103 18.23 -11.12 7.95
N THR A 104 17.40 -10.80 8.96
CA THR A 104 16.91 -11.76 9.95
C THR A 104 15.40 -11.96 9.88
N ASN A 105 14.72 -11.28 8.96
CA ASN A 105 13.28 -11.30 8.83
C ASN A 105 12.85 -12.28 7.72
N PRO A 106 12.14 -13.38 8.04
CA PRO A 106 11.70 -14.36 7.03
C PRO A 106 10.82 -13.78 5.91
N ALA A 107 10.17 -12.63 6.12
CA ALA A 107 9.40 -11.95 5.06
C ALA A 107 10.26 -11.52 3.86
N PHE A 108 11.59 -11.47 4.01
CA PHE A 108 12.55 -11.07 2.99
C PHE A 108 13.33 -12.26 2.39
N ASP A 109 13.03 -13.49 2.82
CA ASP A 109 13.79 -14.69 2.39
C ASP A 109 13.68 -15.00 0.91
N ASP A 110 12.63 -14.53 0.25
CA ASP A 110 12.41 -14.69 -1.20
C ASP A 110 12.96 -13.51 -2.02
N ALA A 111 13.52 -12.47 -1.38
CA ALA A 111 14.00 -11.29 -2.09
C ALA A 111 15.06 -11.63 -3.14
N ILE A 112 14.81 -11.20 -4.37
CA ILE A 112 15.66 -11.51 -5.53
C ILE A 112 16.62 -10.37 -5.87
N LEU A 113 16.38 -9.17 -5.33
CA LEU A 113 17.19 -8.00 -5.60
C LEU A 113 17.06 -7.00 -4.44
N HIS A 114 18.18 -6.44 -4.03
CA HIS A 114 18.23 -5.25 -3.19
C HIS A 114 18.73 -4.08 -4.04
N VAL A 115 17.93 -3.03 -4.12
CA VAL A 115 18.22 -1.81 -4.86
C VAL A 115 18.52 -0.72 -3.85
N PHE A 116 19.61 0.02 -4.04
CA PHE A 116 19.89 1.15 -3.18
C PHE A 116 20.44 2.35 -3.94
N LEU A 117 20.41 3.52 -3.31
CA LEU A 117 20.86 4.76 -3.94
C LEU A 117 22.34 5.07 -3.62
N GLU A 118 22.69 5.09 -2.34
CA GLU A 118 24.02 5.48 -1.88
C GLU A 118 24.79 4.28 -1.32
N ARG A 119 26.04 4.12 -1.79
CA ARG A 119 26.99 3.19 -1.15
C ARG A 119 27.50 3.82 0.12
N SER A 120 27.58 3.04 1.17
CA SER A 120 28.39 3.42 2.32
C SER A 120 29.88 3.25 1.98
N GLY A 121 30.75 3.89 2.77
CA GLY A 121 32.21 3.81 2.57
C GLY A 121 32.83 2.43 2.85
N VAL A 122 32.00 1.42 3.15
CA VAL A 122 32.37 0.02 3.44
C VAL A 122 31.44 -0.87 2.64
N GLU A 123 31.91 -2.02 2.15
CA GLU A 123 31.05 -2.95 1.41
C GLU A 123 30.12 -3.72 2.36
N PHE A 124 28.80 -3.63 2.10
CA PHE A 124 27.76 -4.42 2.76
C PHE A 124 27.14 -5.40 1.78
N PHE A 125 27.03 -6.66 2.20
CA PHE A 125 26.34 -7.71 1.46
C PHE A 125 24.94 -7.92 2.00
N ALA A 126 23.95 -7.93 1.11
CA ALA A 126 22.58 -8.29 1.48
C ALA A 126 22.43 -9.82 1.54
N ARG A 127 21.89 -10.33 2.64
CA ARG A 127 21.63 -11.76 2.85
C ARG A 127 20.25 -11.97 3.45
N THR A 128 19.64 -13.13 3.20
CA THR A 128 18.39 -13.55 3.83
C THR A 128 18.63 -14.15 5.21
N SER A 129 17.55 -14.50 5.93
CA SER A 129 17.64 -15.18 7.23
C SER A 129 18.29 -16.56 7.11
N THR A 130 18.21 -17.17 5.93
CA THR A 130 18.86 -18.43 5.54
C THR A 130 20.28 -18.26 4.98
N HIS A 131 20.85 -17.06 5.09
CA HIS A 131 22.18 -16.69 4.58
C HIS A 131 22.35 -16.81 3.06
N ARG A 132 21.26 -16.82 2.31
CA ARG A 132 21.30 -16.71 0.85
C ARG A 132 21.69 -15.28 0.48
N ASN A 133 22.65 -15.14 -0.43
CA ASN A 133 23.01 -13.83 -0.99
C ASN A 133 21.83 -13.23 -1.77
N VAL A 134 21.59 -11.94 -1.56
CA VAL A 134 20.64 -11.14 -2.33
C VAL A 134 21.46 -10.20 -3.23
N PRO A 135 21.39 -10.35 -4.56
CA PRO A 135 22.09 -9.46 -5.48
C PRO A 135 21.74 -8.00 -5.23
N GLN A 136 22.74 -7.14 -5.38
CA GLN A 136 22.64 -5.72 -5.08
C GLN A 136 22.93 -4.86 -6.30
N ILE A 137 22.09 -3.86 -6.56
CA ILE A 137 22.33 -2.84 -7.59
C ILE A 137 22.30 -1.44 -6.97
N GLN A 138 23.16 -0.56 -7.50
CA GLN A 138 23.16 0.85 -7.15
C GLN A 138 22.41 1.66 -8.22
N LEU A 139 21.51 2.53 -7.79
CA LEU A 139 20.86 3.52 -8.64
C LEU A 139 21.72 4.76 -8.78
N ASP A 140 21.73 5.33 -9.99
CA ASP A 140 22.38 6.60 -10.29
C ASP A 140 21.33 7.66 -10.64
N LEU A 141 21.19 8.69 -9.79
CA LEU A 141 20.28 9.81 -10.07
C LEU A 141 20.78 10.70 -11.21
N ALA A 142 22.09 10.70 -11.50
CA ALA A 142 22.61 11.47 -12.63
C ALA A 142 22.06 10.92 -13.95
N ALA A 143 21.87 9.59 -14.04
CA ALA A 143 21.25 8.93 -15.18
C ALA A 143 19.78 9.36 -15.44
N LEU A 144 19.09 9.93 -14.43
CA LEU A 144 17.72 10.42 -14.58
C LEU A 144 17.62 11.79 -15.27
N ARG A 145 18.67 12.63 -15.22
CA ARG A 145 18.61 14.01 -15.74
C ARG A 145 18.38 14.08 -17.26
N ASP A 146 18.74 13.03 -17.99
CA ASP A 146 18.63 12.99 -19.44
C ASP A 146 17.38 12.24 -19.95
N ALA A 147 16.65 11.52 -19.07
CA ALA A 147 15.54 10.64 -19.45
C ALA A 147 14.14 11.27 -19.35
N ALA A 148 14.02 12.50 -18.83
CA ALA A 148 12.76 13.08 -18.37
C ALA A 148 11.79 13.60 -19.46
N ALA A 149 12.04 13.37 -20.75
CA ALA A 149 11.15 13.80 -21.82
C ALA A 149 10.44 12.63 -22.51
N GLY A 150 9.18 12.37 -22.13
CA GLY A 150 8.25 11.56 -22.93
C GLY A 150 8.18 10.06 -22.63
N MET A 151 8.74 9.58 -21.52
CA MET A 151 8.67 8.16 -21.16
C MET A 151 7.27 7.76 -20.66
N VAL A 152 6.65 6.82 -21.38
CA VAL A 152 5.55 6.01 -20.83
C VAL A 152 6.13 5.17 -19.69
N PRO A 153 5.52 5.15 -18.49
CA PRO A 153 6.05 4.41 -17.35
C PRO A 153 6.31 2.93 -17.67
N LEU A 154 7.57 2.54 -17.77
CA LEU A 154 7.97 1.19 -18.22
C LEU A 154 7.52 0.08 -17.26
N ALA A 155 7.32 0.43 -16.00
CA ALA A 155 7.09 -0.50 -14.89
C ALA A 155 5.62 -0.88 -14.69
N HIS A 156 4.69 -0.32 -15.45
CA HIS A 156 3.24 -0.48 -15.22
C HIS A 156 2.55 -1.55 -16.07
N ALA A 157 3.29 -2.37 -16.83
CA ALA A 157 2.66 -3.37 -17.69
C ALA A 157 2.25 -4.63 -16.90
N GLY A 158 1.03 -4.63 -16.34
CA GLY A 158 0.44 -5.82 -15.72
C GLY A 158 0.13 -6.94 -16.73
N ARG A 159 -0.18 -8.16 -16.25
CA ARG A 159 -0.51 -9.32 -17.11
C ARG A 159 -1.68 -9.08 -18.07
N CYS A 160 -2.52 -8.09 -17.79
CA CYS A 160 -3.60 -7.66 -18.65
C CYS A 160 -3.13 -6.93 -19.92
N VAL A 161 -1.89 -6.44 -19.99
CA VAL A 161 -1.37 -5.74 -21.17
C VAL A 161 -1.38 -6.62 -22.40
N ALA A 162 -0.84 -7.85 -22.33
CA ALA A 162 -0.77 -8.75 -23.47
C ALA A 162 -2.15 -9.09 -24.08
N PRO A 163 -3.16 -9.56 -23.31
CA PRO A 163 -4.47 -9.88 -23.87
C PRO A 163 -5.27 -8.65 -24.30
N LEU A 164 -5.01 -7.46 -23.72
CA LEU A 164 -5.72 -6.24 -24.09
C LEU A 164 -5.05 -5.45 -25.23
N ARG A 165 -3.77 -5.72 -25.55
CA ARG A 165 -2.95 -4.93 -26.49
C ARG A 165 -3.57 -4.78 -27.87
N ASN A 166 -4.20 -5.85 -28.37
CA ASN A 166 -4.74 -5.92 -29.73
C ASN A 166 -6.27 -5.80 -29.77
N LEU A 167 -6.90 -5.38 -28.67
CA LEU A 167 -8.34 -5.15 -28.63
C LEU A 167 -8.64 -3.70 -28.98
N GLU A 168 -9.67 -3.51 -29.82
CA GLU A 168 -10.27 -2.20 -30.04
C GLU A 168 -10.74 -1.58 -28.71
N ALA A 169 -10.63 -0.26 -28.59
CA ALA A 169 -10.94 0.47 -27.35
C ALA A 169 -12.36 0.20 -26.83
N GLU A 170 -13.33 0.03 -27.73
CA GLU A 170 -14.70 -0.35 -27.39
C GLU A 170 -14.78 -1.73 -26.72
N ARG A 171 -14.00 -2.70 -27.21
CA ARG A 171 -13.94 -4.06 -26.63
C ARG A 171 -13.29 -4.04 -25.26
N VAL A 172 -12.23 -3.24 -25.07
CA VAL A 172 -11.60 -3.05 -23.76
C VAL A 172 -12.62 -2.46 -22.76
N THR A 173 -13.34 -1.41 -23.15
CA THR A 173 -14.40 -0.80 -22.33
C THR A 173 -15.48 -1.82 -21.97
N SER A 174 -15.94 -2.61 -22.94
CA SER A 174 -16.94 -3.66 -22.72
C SER A 174 -16.49 -4.70 -21.69
N VAL A 175 -15.22 -5.16 -21.77
CA VAL A 175 -14.65 -6.09 -20.80
C VAL A 175 -14.59 -5.48 -19.40
N LEU A 176 -14.15 -4.22 -19.28
CA LEU A 176 -14.08 -3.51 -18.00
C LEU A 176 -15.47 -3.31 -17.38
N GLU A 177 -16.48 -2.96 -18.19
CA GLU A 177 -17.86 -2.85 -17.73
C GLU A 177 -18.43 -4.19 -17.27
N ALA A 178 -18.19 -5.27 -18.03
CA ALA A 178 -18.65 -6.61 -17.66
C ALA A 178 -18.04 -7.04 -16.32
N ALA A 179 -16.73 -6.82 -16.13
CA ALA A 179 -16.04 -7.08 -14.88
C ALA A 179 -16.59 -6.23 -13.72
N ALA A 180 -16.89 -4.95 -13.96
CA ALA A 180 -17.49 -4.06 -12.96
C ALA A 180 -18.90 -4.54 -12.55
N LYS A 181 -19.75 -4.85 -13.53
CA LYS A 181 -21.11 -5.39 -13.32
C LYS A 181 -21.06 -6.71 -12.53
N PHE A 182 -20.14 -7.61 -12.87
CA PHE A 182 -19.95 -8.87 -12.15
C PHE A 182 -19.57 -8.64 -10.68
N ARG A 183 -18.59 -7.78 -10.39
CA ARG A 183 -18.20 -7.43 -9.00
C ARG A 183 -19.34 -6.79 -8.22
N LEU A 184 -20.12 -5.91 -8.86
CA LEU A 184 -21.30 -5.27 -8.23
C LEU A 184 -22.38 -6.30 -7.90
N ARG A 185 -22.67 -7.24 -8.80
CA ARG A 185 -23.62 -8.33 -8.57
C ARG A 185 -23.21 -9.20 -7.39
N GLN A 186 -21.93 -9.57 -7.29
CA GLN A 186 -21.43 -10.32 -6.14
C GLN A 186 -21.60 -9.56 -4.82
N LYS A 187 -21.25 -8.26 -4.79
CA LYS A 187 -21.44 -7.41 -3.60
C LYS A 187 -22.92 -7.32 -3.21
N ALA A 188 -23.80 -7.10 -4.19
CA ALA A 188 -25.24 -7.00 -3.97
C ALA A 188 -25.83 -8.31 -3.43
N ASN A 189 -25.44 -9.46 -4.00
CA ASN A 189 -25.92 -10.77 -3.55
C ASN A 189 -25.47 -11.07 -2.11
N ARG A 190 -24.22 -10.78 -1.75
CA ARG A 190 -23.74 -10.93 -0.36
C ARG A 190 -24.54 -10.06 0.61
N LEU A 191 -24.86 -8.83 0.24
CA LEU A 191 -25.65 -7.95 1.09
C LEU A 191 -27.10 -8.44 1.22
N ARG A 192 -27.72 -8.91 0.13
CA ARG A 192 -29.07 -9.50 0.18
C ARG A 192 -29.15 -10.70 1.12
N GLN A 193 -28.19 -11.62 1.02
CA GLN A 193 -28.12 -12.79 1.91
C GLN A 193 -28.02 -12.37 3.38
N ARG A 194 -27.19 -11.36 3.71
CA ARG A 194 -27.12 -10.84 5.08
C ARG A 194 -28.42 -10.19 5.53
N ILE A 195 -29.09 -9.44 4.65
CA ILE A 195 -30.39 -8.81 4.95
C ILE A 195 -31.45 -9.86 5.23
N GLU A 196 -31.47 -10.97 4.50
CA GLU A 196 -32.40 -12.09 4.72
C GLU A 196 -32.21 -12.73 6.09
N VAL A 197 -30.98 -12.88 6.55
CA VAL A 197 -30.66 -13.52 7.83
C VAL A 197 -30.80 -12.58 9.03
N HIS A 198 -30.36 -11.32 8.89
CA HIS A 198 -30.18 -10.41 10.03
C HIS A 198 -31.06 -9.14 9.98
N GLY A 199 -31.73 -8.88 8.86
CA GLY A 199 -32.45 -7.62 8.62
C GLY A 199 -31.55 -6.52 8.07
N ARG A 200 -32.17 -5.43 7.61
CA ARG A 200 -31.51 -4.35 6.85
C ARG A 200 -30.44 -3.59 7.67
N ASP A 201 -30.81 -3.16 8.87
CA ASP A 201 -29.95 -2.33 9.71
C ASP A 201 -28.69 -3.08 10.17
N GLU A 202 -28.86 -4.33 10.60
CA GLU A 202 -27.77 -5.19 11.05
C GLU A 202 -26.82 -5.53 9.90
N ALA A 203 -27.37 -5.88 8.73
CA ALA A 203 -26.58 -6.15 7.54
C ALA A 203 -25.76 -4.93 7.09
N LEU A 204 -26.33 -3.73 7.20
CA LEU A 204 -25.62 -2.47 6.91
C LEU A 204 -24.50 -2.22 7.92
N PHE A 205 -24.76 -2.39 9.22
CA PHE A 205 -23.75 -2.24 10.27
C PHE A 205 -22.56 -3.16 10.05
N GLN A 206 -22.80 -4.46 9.84
CA GLN A 206 -21.74 -5.42 9.56
C GLN A 206 -20.99 -5.10 8.26
N ALA A 207 -21.68 -4.65 7.21
CA ALA A 207 -21.04 -4.27 5.94
C ALA A 207 -20.16 -3.03 6.07
N ILE A 208 -20.57 -2.04 6.88
CA ILE A 208 -19.78 -0.84 7.18
C ILE A 208 -18.54 -1.24 8.00
N ALA A 209 -18.70 -2.04 9.05
CA ALA A 209 -17.58 -2.51 9.85
C ALA A 209 -16.55 -3.26 8.99
N GLU A 210 -17.01 -4.23 8.19
CA GLU A 210 -16.17 -4.98 7.25
C GLU A 210 -15.43 -4.06 6.26
N ALA A 211 -16.06 -2.99 5.80
CA ALA A 211 -15.43 -2.02 4.90
C ALA A 211 -14.38 -1.16 5.60
N LEU A 212 -14.66 -0.69 6.82
CA LEU A 212 -13.74 0.10 7.65
C LEU A 212 -12.52 -0.71 8.12
N GLY A 213 -12.63 -2.04 8.14
CA GLY A 213 -11.49 -2.92 8.35
C GLY A 213 -10.46 -2.90 7.21
N TYR A 214 -10.77 -2.31 6.05
CA TYR A 214 -9.91 -2.31 4.85
C TYR A 214 -9.36 -3.72 4.53
N LYS A 215 -8.18 -3.84 3.93
CA LYS A 215 -7.60 -5.13 3.54
C LYS A 215 -7.20 -5.97 4.76
N GLN A 216 -6.59 -5.35 5.76
CA GLN A 216 -5.93 -6.05 6.88
C GLN A 216 -6.90 -6.46 8.00
N ASN A 217 -7.90 -5.63 8.28
CA ASN A 217 -8.81 -5.83 9.42
C ASN A 217 -10.23 -6.18 9.00
N ARG A 218 -10.45 -6.59 7.73
CA ARG A 218 -11.76 -6.98 7.21
C ARG A 218 -12.45 -8.03 8.10
N LEU A 219 -11.75 -9.13 8.38
CA LEU A 219 -12.27 -10.23 9.19
C LEU A 219 -12.42 -9.83 10.67
N PRO A 220 -11.41 -9.24 11.34
CA PRO A 220 -11.56 -8.73 12.71
C PRO A 220 -12.78 -7.81 12.89
N PHE A 221 -12.98 -6.83 12.02
CA PHE A 221 -14.13 -5.91 12.11
C PHE A 221 -15.46 -6.62 11.84
N THR A 222 -15.48 -7.60 10.93
CA THR A 222 -16.68 -8.42 10.69
C THR A 222 -17.05 -9.21 11.94
N LEU A 223 -16.08 -9.86 12.58
CA LEU A 223 -16.30 -10.63 13.82
C LEU A 223 -16.71 -9.73 14.98
N LEU A 224 -16.12 -8.54 15.09
CA LEU A 224 -16.49 -7.56 16.10
C LEU A 224 -17.96 -7.14 15.97
N ALA A 225 -18.40 -6.80 14.75
CA ALA A 225 -19.79 -6.42 14.48
C ALA A 225 -20.78 -7.58 14.71
N GLN A 226 -20.37 -8.82 14.44
CA GLN A 226 -21.20 -10.00 14.74
C GLN A 226 -21.31 -10.31 16.24
N ARG A 227 -20.22 -10.08 17.00
CA ARG A 227 -20.20 -10.28 18.46
C ARG A 227 -20.96 -9.18 19.21
N LEU A 228 -21.04 -8.00 18.63
CA LEU A 228 -21.76 -6.85 19.19
C LEU A 228 -22.87 -6.42 18.21
N PRO A 229 -23.98 -7.17 18.11
CA PRO A 229 -25.07 -6.84 17.18
C PRO A 229 -25.57 -5.41 17.39
N LEU A 230 -26.00 -4.76 16.32
CA LEU A 230 -26.46 -3.37 16.35
C LEU A 230 -27.62 -3.16 17.33
N ALA A 231 -28.53 -4.13 17.43
CA ALA A 231 -29.64 -4.07 18.39
C ALA A 231 -29.17 -4.04 19.85
N PHE A 232 -28.08 -4.74 20.16
CA PHE A 232 -27.44 -4.73 21.49
C PHE A 232 -26.77 -3.38 21.75
N LEU A 233 -25.96 -2.90 20.80
CA LEU A 233 -25.29 -1.60 20.91
C LEU A 233 -26.28 -0.42 21.01
N ARG A 234 -27.44 -0.50 20.34
CA ARG A 234 -28.50 0.53 20.45
C ARG A 234 -29.11 0.60 21.85
N LYS A 235 -29.21 -0.52 22.56
CA LYS A 235 -29.71 -0.57 23.95
C LYS A 235 -28.71 0.04 24.94
N LEU A 236 -27.41 -0.17 24.68
CA LEU A 236 -26.30 0.33 25.50
C LEU A 236 -25.57 1.47 24.80
N ARG A 237 -26.31 2.41 24.21
CA ARG A 237 -25.76 3.47 23.34
C ARG A 237 -24.58 4.22 23.98
N GLU A 238 -24.73 4.57 25.25
CA GLU A 238 -23.74 5.35 25.99
C GLU A 238 -22.41 4.59 26.19
N ASP A 239 -22.45 3.26 26.18
CA ASP A 239 -21.30 2.39 26.40
C ASP A 239 -20.85 1.66 25.13
N ALA A 240 -21.50 1.92 23.99
CA ALA A 240 -21.24 1.24 22.72
C ALA A 240 -19.77 1.34 22.28
N GLU A 241 -19.14 2.50 22.43
CA GLU A 241 -17.71 2.69 22.14
C GLU A 241 -16.83 1.87 23.07
N ALA A 242 -17.12 1.86 24.38
CA ALA A 242 -16.38 1.09 25.37
C ALA A 242 -16.49 -0.41 25.10
N LEU A 243 -17.68 -0.89 24.72
CA LEU A 243 -17.92 -2.28 24.33
C LEU A 243 -17.12 -2.67 23.07
N LEU A 244 -17.13 -1.82 22.03
CA LEU A 244 -16.38 -2.06 20.81
C LEU A 244 -14.87 -2.11 21.06
N PHE A 245 -14.33 -1.16 21.84
CA PHE A 245 -12.90 -1.12 22.18
C PHE A 245 -12.49 -2.26 23.13
N GLY A 246 -13.34 -2.61 24.09
CA GLY A 246 -13.11 -3.70 25.04
C GLY A 246 -13.07 -5.06 24.34
N VAL A 247 -14.07 -5.37 23.51
CA VAL A 247 -14.10 -6.63 22.75
C VAL A 247 -13.00 -6.71 21.69
N ALA A 248 -12.52 -5.56 21.19
CA ALA A 248 -11.35 -5.48 20.31
C ALA A 248 -10.00 -5.66 21.04
N GLY A 249 -9.99 -5.69 22.38
CA GLY A 249 -8.78 -5.83 23.18
C GLY A 249 -7.96 -4.55 23.34
N PHE A 250 -8.57 -3.37 23.14
CA PHE A 250 -7.87 -2.09 23.23
C PHE A 250 -7.92 -1.42 24.62
N LEU A 251 -8.54 -2.07 25.61
CA LEU A 251 -8.72 -1.54 26.96
C LEU A 251 -7.90 -2.29 28.02
N ASP A 252 -6.75 -2.86 27.64
CA ASP A 252 -5.81 -3.45 28.59
C ASP A 252 -4.91 -2.38 29.23
N THR A 253 -4.65 -2.51 30.54
CA THR A 253 -3.91 -1.51 31.33
C THR A 253 -2.51 -1.16 30.80
N PRO A 254 -1.69 -2.11 30.30
CA PRO A 254 -0.36 -1.79 29.75
C PRO A 254 -0.41 -0.89 28.51
N ASP A 255 -1.48 -0.95 27.73
CA ASP A 255 -1.59 -0.21 26.47
C ASP A 255 -2.01 1.25 26.69
N LEU A 256 -2.74 1.55 27.77
CA LEU A 256 -3.16 2.90 28.13
C LEU A 256 -1.98 3.82 28.47
N ASP A 257 -0.94 3.28 29.11
CA ASP A 257 0.21 4.08 29.56
C ASP A 257 1.19 4.39 28.43
N ARG A 258 1.21 3.59 27.36
CA ARG A 258 2.02 3.83 26.15
C ARG A 258 1.51 4.98 25.28
N GLN A 259 0.26 5.41 25.47
CA GLN A 259 -0.36 6.43 24.63
C GLN A 259 -0.03 7.86 25.07
N ARG A 260 -0.13 8.78 24.10
CA ARG A 260 0.00 10.24 24.34
C ARG A 260 -1.09 10.72 25.31
N LYS A 261 -0.81 11.80 26.06
CA LYS A 261 -1.66 12.31 27.15
C LYS A 261 -3.13 12.55 26.76
N SER A 262 -3.39 13.12 25.58
CA SER A 262 -4.75 13.36 25.06
C SER A 262 -5.51 12.06 24.80
N THR A 263 -4.88 11.10 24.13
CA THR A 263 -5.44 9.77 23.86
C THR A 263 -5.69 9.00 25.15
N ARG A 264 -4.79 9.12 26.13
CA ARG A 264 -4.92 8.45 27.44
C ARG A 264 -6.18 8.88 28.20
N SER A 265 -6.53 10.17 28.15
CA SER A 265 -7.75 10.66 28.82
C SER A 265 -9.02 10.05 28.23
N TYR A 266 -9.08 9.93 26.90
CA TYR A 266 -10.21 9.32 26.21
C TYR A 266 -10.28 7.81 26.44
N LEU A 267 -9.15 7.10 26.32
CA LEU A 267 -9.14 5.65 26.58
C LEU A 267 -9.46 5.30 28.04
N ARG A 268 -9.06 6.14 29.00
CA ARG A 268 -9.45 5.97 30.41
C ARG A 268 -10.96 6.11 30.62
N SER A 269 -11.63 7.06 29.96
CA SER A 269 -13.09 7.18 30.08
C SER A 269 -13.84 5.98 29.47
N LEU A 270 -13.29 5.36 28.42
CA LEU A 270 -13.81 4.10 27.88
C LEU A 270 -13.53 2.91 28.82
N TRP A 271 -12.33 2.86 29.40
CA TRP A 271 -11.94 1.82 30.36
C TRP A 271 -12.85 1.81 31.60
N ASP A 272 -13.13 3.00 32.16
CA ASP A 272 -14.03 3.15 33.31
C ASP A 272 -15.47 2.70 32.99
N ARG A 273 -15.91 2.84 31.73
CA ARG A 273 -17.23 2.36 31.28
C ARG A 273 -17.25 0.86 31.02
N TRP A 274 -16.15 0.28 30.55
CA TRP A 274 -16.03 -1.14 30.27
C TRP A 274 -16.04 -2.02 31.54
N TRP A 275 -15.45 -1.52 32.64
CA TRP A 275 -15.37 -2.24 33.92
C TRP A 275 -16.45 -1.88 34.94
N LYS A 276 -17.43 -1.05 34.57
CA LYS A 276 -18.65 -0.82 35.37
C LYS A 276 -19.62 -1.97 35.24
#